data_AF-A0A957PI69-F1
#
_entry.id   AF-A0A957PI69-F1
#
_cell.length_a   1.000
_cell.length_b   1.000
_cell.length_c   1.000
_cell.angle_alpha   90.00
_cell.angle_beta   90.00
_cell.angle_gamma   90.00
#
_symmetry.space_group_name_H-M   'P 1'
#
loop_
_entity.id
_entity.type
_entity.pdbx_description
1 polymer ?
#
loop_
_entity_poly.entity_id
_entity_poly.type
_entity_poly.pdbx_seq_one_letter_code
_entity_poly.pdbx_strand_id
1 'polypeptide(L)'
;GVAHWQAQVGQPEQALMLIGLVQQHPSSYQESKDRLVRLAAELQAVLSTEQVQAALARGQASELWATVAAVQAELGPDLPLSSPIPSHHQARSLAA
;
A
#
# COMPACT_ATOMS: atom_id res chain seq x y z
N GLY A 1 4.78 0.37 -2.21
CA GLY A 1 3.70 -0.60 -2.51
C GLY A 1 2.43 0.15 -2.88
N VAL A 2 1.39 -0.54 -3.36
CA VAL A 2 0.17 0.08 -3.90
C VAL A 2 -0.50 1.07 -2.94
N ALA A 3 -0.57 0.76 -1.64
CA ALA A 3 -1.13 1.67 -0.64
C ALA A 3 -0.40 3.04 -0.58
N HIS A 4 0.94 3.04 -0.73
CA HIS A 4 1.70 4.30 -0.81
C HIS A 4 1.40 5.07 -2.09
N TRP A 5 1.27 4.36 -3.23
CA TRP A 5 0.94 5.00 -4.50
C TRP A 5 -0.43 5.67 -4.44
N GLN A 6 -1.45 4.99 -3.89
CA GLN A 6 -2.78 5.56 -3.72
C GLN A 6 -2.79 6.81 -2.83
N ALA A 7 -2.03 6.79 -1.73
CA ALA A 7 -1.88 7.98 -0.89
C ALA A 7 -1.26 9.16 -1.67
N GLN A 8 -0.25 8.89 -2.51
CA GLN A 8 0.42 9.91 -3.33
C GLN A 8 -0.48 10.50 -4.42
N VAL A 9 -1.39 9.71 -4.99
CA VAL A 9 -2.35 10.18 -6.00
C VAL A 9 -3.64 10.75 -5.38
N GLY A 10 -3.63 11.07 -4.08
CA GLY A 10 -4.75 11.74 -3.42
C GLY A 10 -5.92 10.83 -3.07
N GLN A 11 -5.68 9.52 -2.93
CA GLN A 11 -6.69 8.52 -2.53
C GLN A 11 -6.41 7.93 -1.13
N PRO A 12 -6.49 8.75 -0.06
CA PRO A 12 -6.12 8.33 1.29
C PRO A 12 -7.04 7.26 1.89
N GLU A 13 -8.34 7.27 1.57
CA GLU A 13 -9.28 6.23 2.02
C GLU A 13 -8.97 4.88 1.37
N GLN A 14 -8.67 4.87 0.07
CA GLN A 14 -8.33 3.63 -0.64
C GLN A 14 -6.99 3.07 -0.13
N ALA A 15 -6.02 3.95 0.16
CA ALA A 15 -4.77 3.55 0.81
C ALA A 15 -5.00 2.92 2.19
N LEU A 16 -5.88 3.48 3.03
CA LEU A 16 -6.25 2.88 4.32
C LEU A 16 -6.99 1.55 4.17
N MET A 17 -7.84 1.42 3.15
CA MET A 17 -8.49 0.15 2.84
C MET A 17 -7.46 -0.94 2.53
N LEU A 18 -6.46 -0.64 1.69
CA LEU A 18 -5.37 -1.58 1.40
C LEU A 18 -4.52 -1.90 2.64
N ILE A 19 -4.31 -0.91 3.53
CA ILE A 19 -3.63 -1.14 4.81
C ILE A 19 -4.43 -2.10 5.69
N GLY A 20 -5.75 -1.91 5.80
CA GLY A 20 -6.64 -2.78 6.57
C GLY A 20 -6.57 -4.23 6.10
N LEU A 21 -6.56 -4.44 4.78
CA LEU A 21 -6.37 -5.75 4.17
C LEU A 21 -5.03 -6.38 4.57
N VAL A 22 -3.91 -5.64 4.43
CA VAL A 22 -2.58 -6.17 4.75
C VAL A 22 -2.45 -6.48 6.24
N GLN A 23 -3.00 -5.65 7.13
CA GLN A 23 -2.92 -5.88 8.57
C GLN A 23 -3.65 -7.16 9.00
N GLN A 24 -4.81 -7.44 8.40
CA GLN A 24 -5.65 -8.57 8.78
C GLN A 24 -5.30 -9.88 8.06
N HIS A 25 -4.82 -9.81 6.82
CA HIS A 25 -4.68 -11.02 6.01
C HIS A 25 -3.57 -11.95 6.53
N PRO A 26 -3.82 -13.28 6.65
CA PRO A 26 -2.86 -14.23 7.25
C PRO A 26 -1.59 -14.41 6.43
N SER A 27 -1.65 -14.22 5.11
CA SER A 27 -0.47 -14.31 4.22
C SER A 27 0.41 -13.06 4.23
N SER A 28 0.06 -12.02 4.99
CA SER A 28 0.85 -10.79 5.08
C SER A 28 2.03 -10.97 6.04
N TYR A 29 3.24 -10.68 5.56
CA TYR A 29 4.44 -10.69 6.39
C TYR A 29 4.42 -9.56 7.43
N GLN A 30 4.96 -9.83 8.62
CA GLN A 30 5.06 -8.84 9.70
C GLN A 30 5.80 -7.57 9.24
N GLU A 31 6.89 -7.73 8.49
CA GLU A 31 7.62 -6.60 7.91
C GLU A 31 6.74 -5.69 7.05
N SER A 32 5.79 -6.26 6.30
CA SER A 32 4.85 -5.47 5.50
C SER A 32 3.89 -4.69 6.38
N LYS A 33 3.44 -5.27 7.51
CA LYS A 33 2.59 -4.59 8.49
C LYS A 33 3.34 -3.44 9.15
N ASP A 34 4.58 -3.67 9.57
CA ASP A 34 5.42 -2.68 10.23
C ASP A 34 5.70 -1.48 9.32
N ARG A 35 6.03 -1.74 8.04
CA ARG A 35 6.26 -0.68 7.04
C ARG A 35 5.03 0.21 6.80
N LEU A 36 3.82 -0.28 7.07
CA LEU A 36 2.57 0.46 6.88
C LEU A 36 2.16 1.30 8.11
N VAL A 37 2.77 1.10 9.28
CA VAL A 37 2.41 1.82 10.52
C VAL A 37 2.51 3.33 10.33
N ARG A 38 3.63 3.79 9.77
CA ARG A 38 3.87 5.22 9.53
C ARG A 38 2.86 5.81 8.55
N LEU A 39 2.65 5.14 7.41
CA LEU A 39 1.67 5.59 6.42
C LEU A 39 0.25 5.63 7.02
N ALA A 40 -0.13 4.64 7.82
CA ALA A 40 -1.43 4.62 8.46
C ALA A 40 -1.64 5.81 9.40
N ALA A 41 -0.61 6.21 10.15
CA ALA A 41 -0.66 7.39 11.02
C ALA A 41 -0.78 8.70 10.22
N GLU A 42 -0.02 8.82 9.12
CA GLU A 42 -0.09 9.98 8.22
C GLU A 42 -1.49 10.11 7.58
N LEU A 43 -2.09 9.01 7.16
CA LEU A 43 -3.45 8.99 6.58
C LEU A 43 -4.54 9.30 7.61
N GLN A 44 -4.38 8.82 8.85
CA GLN A 44 -5.30 9.13 9.96
C GLN A 44 -5.29 10.60 10.35
N ALA A 45 -4.20 11.32 10.11
CA ALA A 45 -4.12 12.75 10.41
C ALA A 45 -4.90 13.62 9.41
N VAL A 46 -5.21 13.10 8.21
CA VAL A 46 -5.88 13.85 7.13
C VAL A 46 -7.33 13.42 6.91
N LEU A 47 -7.76 12.33 7.54
CA LEU A 47 -9.12 11.79 7.43
C LEU A 47 -9.88 11.95 8.74
N SER A 48 -11.21 12.02 8.66
CA SER A 48 -12.04 11.95 9.86
C SER A 48 -11.95 10.56 10.49
N THR A 49 -12.20 10.48 11.80
CA THR A 49 -12.25 9.20 12.53
C THR A 49 -13.22 8.22 11.86
N GLU A 50 -14.37 8.70 11.39
CA GLU A 50 -15.37 7.86 10.72
C GLU A 50 -14.85 7.29 9.40
N GLN A 51 -14.20 8.13 8.57
CA GLN A 51 -13.59 7.69 7.31
C GLN A 51 -12.50 6.64 7.55
N VAL A 52 -11.67 6.85 8.59
CA VAL A 52 -10.63 5.89 8.97
C VAL A 52 -11.25 4.54 9.32
N GLN A 53 -12.23 4.52 10.23
CA GLN A 53 -12.87 3.29 10.67
C GLN A 53 -13.56 2.57 9.51
N ALA A 54 -14.29 3.30 8.67
CA ALA A 54 -14.98 2.75 7.51
C ALA A 54 -14.00 2.18 6.46
N ALA A 55 -12.89 2.86 6.19
CA ALA A 55 -11.88 2.38 5.25
C ALA A 55 -11.17 1.13 5.77
N LEU A 56 -10.75 1.12 7.03
CA LEU A 56 -10.10 -0.04 7.65
C LEU A 56 -11.04 -1.25 7.70
N ALA A 57 -12.30 -1.06 8.10
CA ALA A 57 -13.29 -2.13 8.13
C ALA A 57 -13.54 -2.74 6.74
N ARG A 58 -13.67 -1.89 5.70
CA ARG A 58 -13.75 -2.35 4.30
C ARG A 58 -12.53 -3.19 3.92
N GLY A 59 -11.33 -2.72 4.25
CA GLY A 59 -10.09 -3.44 3.99
C GLY A 59 -10.00 -4.79 4.68
N GLN A 60 -10.37 -4.85 5.96
CA GLN A 60 -10.35 -6.08 6.76
C GLN A 60 -11.36 -7.12 6.29
N ALA A 61 -12.48 -6.68 5.71
CA ALA A 61 -13.51 -7.54 5.12
C ALA A 61 -13.24 -7.89 3.64
N SER A 62 -12.17 -7.35 3.04
CA SER A 62 -11.88 -7.56 1.63
C SER A 62 -11.15 -8.88 1.40
N GLU A 63 -11.49 -9.54 0.29
CA GLU A 63 -10.75 -10.71 -0.19
C GLU A 63 -9.47 -10.28 -0.90
N LEU A 64 -8.33 -10.87 -0.51
CA LEU A 64 -7.01 -10.46 -1.01
C LEU A 64 -6.93 -10.54 -2.54
N TRP A 65 -7.30 -11.69 -3.11
CA TRP A 65 -7.17 -11.91 -4.56
C TRP A 65 -8.12 -11.06 -5.38
N ALA A 66 -9.34 -10.82 -4.88
CA ALA A 66 -10.28 -9.91 -5.52
C ALA A 66 -9.75 -8.47 -5.51
N THR A 67 -9.16 -8.03 -4.40
CA THR A 67 -8.57 -6.70 -4.27
C THR A 67 -7.35 -6.54 -5.17
N VAL A 68 -6.49 -7.57 -5.26
CA VAL A 68 -5.35 -7.58 -6.18
C VAL A 68 -5.79 -7.48 -7.64
N ALA A 69 -6.84 -8.20 -8.02
CA ALA A 69 -7.39 -8.13 -9.38
C ALA A 69 -7.95 -6.73 -9.70
N ALA A 70 -8.69 -6.13 -8.76
CA ALA A 70 -9.22 -4.78 -8.91
C ALA A 70 -8.10 -3.74 -9.07
N VAL A 71 -7.09 -3.80 -8.20
CA VAL A 71 -5.92 -2.92 -8.26
C VAL A 71 -5.15 -3.08 -9.58
N GLN A 72 -4.98 -4.30 -10.09
CA GLN A 72 -4.32 -4.52 -11.38
C GLN A 72 -5.11 -3.90 -12.54
N ALA A 73 -6.44 -3.97 -12.51
CA ALA A 73 -7.28 -3.34 -13.51
C ALA A 73 -7.16 -1.81 -13.49
N GLU A 74 -7.04 -1.20 -12.31
CA GLU A 74 -6.86 0.25 -12.14
C GLU A 74 -5.50 0.75 -12.63
N LEU A 75 -4.45 -0.06 -12.48
CA LEU A 75 -3.08 0.32 -12.83
C LEU A 75 -2.74 0.11 -14.32
N GLY A 76 -3.58 -0.63 -15.06
CA GLY A 76 -3.34 -0.97 -16.46
C GLY A 76 -2.24 -2.03 -16.68
N PRO A 77 -2.11 -2.56 -17.92
CA PRO A 77 -1.20 -3.67 -18.23
C PRO A 77 0.29 -3.31 -18.24
N ASP A 78 0.66 -2.03 -18.13
CA ASP A 78 2.04 -1.54 -18.34
C ASP A 78 2.86 -1.31 -17.07
N LEU A 79 2.42 -1.78 -15.90
CA LEU A 79 3.32 -1.82 -14.73
C LEU A 79 4.16 -3.09 -14.75
N PRO A 80 5.48 -3.00 -14.99
CA PRO A 80 6.34 -4.14 -14.75
C PRO A 80 6.33 -4.42 -13.25
N LEU A 81 5.78 -5.56 -12.85
CA LEU A 81 5.95 -6.16 -11.51
C LEU A 81 7.43 -6.56 -11.24
N SER A 82 8.38 -5.99 -11.99
CA SER A 82 9.82 -6.24 -11.96
C SER A 82 10.56 -4.95 -12.33
N SER A 83 10.51 -3.95 -11.47
CA SER A 83 11.66 -3.05 -11.34
C SER A 83 12.44 -3.51 -10.11
N PRO A 84 13.66 -4.04 -10.26
CA PRO A 84 14.48 -4.39 -9.10
C PRO A 84 14.67 -3.13 -8.26
N ILE A 85 14.41 -3.24 -6.95
CA ILE A 85 14.77 -2.20 -5.99
C ILE A 85 16.28 -1.98 -6.14
N PRO A 86 16.76 -0.78 -6.53
CA PRO A 86 18.19 -0.54 -6.61
C PRO A 86 18.75 -0.76 -5.21
N SER A 87 19.50 -1.85 -5.05
CA SER A 87 20.26 -2.10 -3.85
C SER A 87 21.27 -0.96 -3.72
N HIS A 88 21.46 -0.44 -2.51
CA HIS A 88 22.36 0.69 -2.19
C HIS A 88 23.84 0.49 -2.58
N HIS A 89 24.18 -0.55 -3.35
CA HIS A 89 25.51 -0.86 -3.84
C HIS A 89 25.84 -0.21 -5.21
N GLN A 90 24.86 0.33 -5.95
CA GLN A 90 25.10 0.91 -7.29
C GLN A 90 25.25 2.44 -7.34
N ALA A 91 25.26 3.15 -6.21
CA ALA A 91 25.48 4.60 -6.18
C ALA A 91 26.97 5.01 -6.13
N ARG A 92 27.92 4.07 -6.20
CA ARG A 92 29.34 4.35 -5.96
C ARG A 92 30.32 4.08 -7.11
N SER A 93 29.85 3.73 -8.31
CA SER A 93 30.75 3.44 -9.44
C SER A 93 30.61 4.38 -10.65
N LEU A 94 30.05 5.58 -10.48
CA LEU A 94 30.00 6.61 -11.54
C LEU A 94 30.75 7.89 -11.16
N ALA A 95 31.69 7.82 -10.23
CA ALA A 95 32.50 8.96 -9.80
C ALA A 95 34.02 8.65 -9.77
N ALA A 96 34.52 7.87 -10.73
CA ALA A 96 35.96 7.73 -10.98
C ALA A 96 36.23 7.73 -12.48
#